data_AF-A0A8S3R286-F1
#
_entry.id   AF-A0A8S3R286-F1
#
_cell.length_a   1.000
_cell.length_b   1.000
_cell.length_c   1.000
_cell.angle_alpha   90.00
_cell.angle_beta   90.00
_cell.angle_gamma   90.00
#
_symmetry.space_group_name_H-M   'P 1'
#
loop_
_entity.id
_entity.type
_entity.pdbx_description
1 polymer ?
#
loop_
_entity_poly.entity_id
_entity_poly.type
_entity_poly.pdbx_seq_one_letter_code
_entity_poly.pdbx_strand_id
1 'polypeptide(L)'
;MIVFLKPRWNSRCSNLSTTGEWFLREVLPPSGGAWGGIGIDDAFLRFLKNVFGTRVMKDLKLTELEDYTELIHEFEVKKRSIKTDTTTDIVITMPVGLMNIIKKHCGGIDAAIKKSQYSDSISVSGQQKICVNPQKFRDLFKPTINSLLKHLEQLFRHPKVSDIQHIIMVGGFSECELVQRAMKDKFPKKKIIIPEEAGIAVLKGAVIYGHQPKLIRSEIIESTKLFVVAIDFGTTYSGYAFSAKSSPNEIYTCEWQKSTLLSAKAPTSVLLDKEKVYGFWI
;
A
#
# COMPACT_ATOMS: atom_id res chain seq x y z
N MET A 1 -1.56 -6.98 3.89
CA MET A 1 -1.79 -8.14 4.78
C MET A 1 -1.00 -9.31 4.20
N ILE A 2 -0.32 -10.12 5.01
CA ILE A 2 0.37 -11.33 4.53
C ILE A 2 -0.37 -12.53 5.10
N VAL A 3 -0.81 -13.43 4.22
CA VAL A 3 -1.54 -14.64 4.62
C VAL A 3 -0.60 -15.83 4.49
N PHE A 4 -0.59 -16.64 5.54
CA PHE A 4 0.19 -17.88 5.56
C PHE A 4 -0.73 -19.07 5.41
N LEU A 5 -0.40 -19.96 4.46
CA LEU A 5 -1.13 -21.19 4.27
C LEU A 5 -0.33 -22.38 4.78
N LYS A 6 -0.96 -23.17 5.63
CA LYS A 6 -0.51 -24.50 6.05
C LYS A 6 -1.56 -25.52 5.63
N PRO A 7 -1.31 -26.33 4.58
CA PRO A 7 -2.18 -27.44 4.25
C PRO A 7 -2.18 -28.42 5.42
N ARG A 8 -3.37 -28.77 5.94
CA ARG A 8 -3.51 -29.90 6.86
C ARG A 8 -4.48 -30.90 6.25
N TRP A 9 -3.98 -32.11 6.02
CA TRP A 9 -4.82 -33.26 5.68
C TRP A 9 -5.45 -33.76 6.99
N ASN A 10 -6.77 -33.88 7.02
CA ASN A 10 -7.47 -34.34 8.22
C ASN A 10 -7.63 -35.87 8.14
N SER A 11 -6.78 -36.60 8.86
CA SER A 11 -6.79 -38.07 8.93
C SER A 11 -7.99 -38.68 9.66
N ARG A 12 -8.96 -37.86 10.12
CA ARG A 12 -10.21 -38.33 10.75
C ARG A 12 -11.35 -38.63 9.78
N CYS A 13 -11.17 -38.43 8.48
CA CYS A 13 -12.15 -38.80 7.47
C CYS A 13 -11.57 -39.90 6.57
N SER A 14 -11.51 -41.13 7.08
CA SER A 14 -11.02 -42.29 6.32
C SER A 14 -12.05 -42.88 5.34
N ASN A 15 -13.27 -42.34 5.24
CA ASN A 15 -14.32 -42.88 4.34
C ASN A 15 -15.20 -41.79 3.70
N LEU A 16 -14.62 -40.77 3.05
CA LEU A 16 -15.37 -39.92 2.12
C LEU A 16 -14.57 -39.71 0.83
N SER A 17 -15.31 -39.79 -0.26
CA SER A 17 -14.94 -39.51 -1.65
C SER A 17 -14.00 -38.31 -1.81
N THR A 18 -13.23 -38.36 -2.89
CA THR A 18 -12.15 -37.48 -3.39
C THR A 18 -12.43 -35.97 -3.52
N THR A 19 -13.40 -35.41 -2.80
CA THR A 19 -13.63 -33.96 -2.69
C THR A 19 -13.12 -33.49 -1.32
N GLY A 20 -11.81 -33.33 -1.18
CA GLY A 20 -11.23 -32.78 0.06
C GLY A 20 -11.65 -31.33 0.26
N GLU A 21 -12.58 -31.06 1.17
CA GLU A 21 -12.89 -29.70 1.62
C GLU A 21 -11.68 -29.13 2.38
N TRP A 22 -11.13 -28.03 1.89
CA TRP A 22 -10.02 -27.31 2.51
C TRP A 22 -10.56 -26.24 3.46
N PHE A 23 -10.15 -26.28 4.73
CA PHE A 23 -10.51 -25.27 5.71
C PHE A 23 -9.33 -24.34 6.00
N LEU A 24 -9.56 -23.03 5.89
CA LEU A 24 -8.62 -22.03 6.37
C LEU A 24 -8.81 -21.82 7.87
N ARG A 25 -7.71 -21.86 8.63
CA ARG A 25 -7.72 -21.58 10.06
C ARG A 25 -6.65 -20.56 10.39
N GLU A 26 -7.02 -19.54 11.15
CA GLU A 26 -6.07 -18.65 11.78
C GLU A 26 -5.27 -19.41 12.85
N VAL A 27 -3.94 -19.37 12.74
CA VAL A 27 -3.02 -20.07 13.64
C VAL A 27 -2.40 -19.13 14.67
N LEU A 28 -2.20 -17.88 14.28
CA LEU A 28 -1.69 -16.77 15.09
C LEU A 28 -2.54 -15.53 14.79
N PRO A 29 -2.76 -14.65 15.79
CA PRO A 29 -3.47 -13.41 15.57
C PRO A 29 -2.76 -12.53 14.53
N PRO A 30 -3.51 -11.68 13.80
CA PRO A 30 -2.93 -10.70 12.91
C PRO A 30 -1.97 -9.79 13.68
N SER A 31 -0.81 -9.53 13.08
CA SER A 31 0.22 -8.65 13.64
C SER A 31 0.84 -7.81 12.53
N GLY A 32 1.32 -6.62 12.88
CA GLY A 32 1.88 -5.69 11.91
C GLY A 32 2.26 -4.36 12.54
N GLY A 33 2.81 -3.48 11.71
CA GLY A 33 3.06 -2.08 12.03
C GLY A 33 2.90 -1.23 10.77
N ALA A 34 3.35 0.02 10.82
CA ALA A 34 3.37 0.94 9.67
C ALA A 34 4.45 0.56 8.63
N TRP A 35 4.43 -0.69 8.16
CA TRP A 35 5.40 -1.27 7.23
C TRP A 35 4.81 -1.44 5.81
N GLY A 36 3.80 -0.63 5.49
CA GLY A 36 3.21 -0.52 4.16
C GLY A 36 3.65 0.74 3.42
N GLY A 37 2.90 1.13 2.39
CA GLY A 37 3.17 2.33 1.59
C GLY A 37 3.33 3.62 2.42
N ILE A 38 2.58 3.76 3.51
CA ILE A 38 2.65 4.91 4.43
C ILE A 38 4.05 5.10 5.00
N GLY A 39 4.75 4.02 5.35
CA GLY A 39 6.11 4.12 5.90
C GLY A 39 7.11 4.73 4.90
N ILE A 40 6.85 4.56 3.61
CA ILE A 40 7.64 5.17 2.53
C ILE A 40 7.27 6.63 2.35
N ASP A 41 5.99 6.97 2.45
CA ASP A 41 5.52 8.37 2.45
C ASP A 41 6.15 9.16 3.61
N ASP A 42 6.21 8.55 4.80
CA ASP A 42 6.89 9.14 5.96
C ASP A 42 8.40 9.27 5.76
N ALA A 43 9.04 8.33 5.05
CA ALA A 43 10.44 8.44 4.69
C ALA A 43 10.69 9.59 3.71
N PHE A 44 9.82 9.76 2.72
CA PHE A 44 9.88 10.86 1.76
C PHE A 44 9.65 12.22 2.43
N LEU A 45 8.65 12.35 3.30
CA LEU A 45 8.41 13.58 4.05
C LEU A 45 9.60 13.95 4.94
N ARG A 46 10.26 12.97 5.56
CA ARG A 46 11.49 13.19 6.33
C ARG A 46 12.65 13.61 5.41
N PHE A 47 12.77 12.98 4.25
CA PHE A 47 13.75 13.37 3.23
C PHE A 47 13.56 14.85 2.84
N LEU A 48 12.35 15.28 2.50
CA LEU A 48 12.08 16.69 2.17
C LEU A 48 12.36 17.64 3.34
N LYS A 49 12.01 17.26 4.58
CA LYS A 49 12.36 18.05 5.77
C LYS A 49 13.87 18.19 5.96
N ASN A 50 14.64 17.17 5.60
CA ASN A 50 16.09 17.19 5.71
C ASN A 50 16.75 18.00 4.56
N VAL A 51 16.07 18.18 3.42
CA VAL A 51 16.53 19.01 2.30
C VAL A 51 16.13 20.47 2.50
N PHE A 52 14.84 20.74 2.73
CA PHE A 52 14.27 22.08 2.74
C PHE A 52 14.01 22.65 4.14
N GLY A 53 14.13 21.82 5.18
CA GLY A 53 13.87 22.20 6.56
C GLY A 53 12.45 21.93 7.02
N THR A 54 12.31 21.68 8.32
CA THR A 54 11.01 21.37 8.95
C THR A 54 10.02 22.52 8.83
N ARG A 55 10.49 23.78 8.88
CA ARG A 55 9.63 24.96 8.77
C ARG A 55 8.99 25.07 7.39
N VAL A 56 9.75 24.85 6.31
CA VAL A 56 9.22 24.86 4.93
C VAL A 56 8.10 23.85 4.76
N MET A 57 8.31 22.61 5.22
CA MET A 57 7.29 21.56 5.10
C MET A 57 6.07 21.80 6.01
N LYS A 58 6.25 22.51 7.13
CA LYS A 58 5.14 22.90 8.00
C LYS A 58 4.31 24.01 7.36
N ASP A 59 4.98 25.03 6.82
CA ASP A 59 4.33 26.16 6.17
C ASP A 59 3.57 25.67 4.93
N LEU A 60 4.16 24.80 4.10
CA LEU A 60 3.46 24.17 2.96
C LEU A 60 2.14 23.52 3.38
N LYS A 61 2.13 22.73 4.45
CA LYS A 61 0.91 22.06 4.94
C LYS A 61 -0.16 23.02 5.47
N LEU A 62 0.26 24.17 6.00
CA LEU A 62 -0.64 25.12 6.67
C LEU A 62 -1.15 26.20 5.73
N THR A 63 -0.37 26.59 4.72
CA THR A 63 -0.71 27.71 3.84
C THR A 63 -1.04 27.28 2.42
N GLU A 64 -0.49 26.16 1.93
CA GLU A 64 -0.61 25.70 0.53
C GLU A 64 -1.01 24.20 0.48
N LEU A 65 -2.19 23.87 1.01
CA LEU A 65 -2.64 22.47 1.13
C LEU A 65 -2.84 21.76 -0.23
N GLU A 66 -3.21 22.52 -1.27
CA GLU A 66 -3.34 22.00 -2.63
C GLU A 66 -1.98 21.58 -3.18
N ASP A 67 -0.97 22.45 -3.13
CA ASP A 67 0.43 22.13 -3.48
C ASP A 67 0.96 20.95 -2.64
N TYR A 68 0.66 20.90 -1.34
CA TYR A 68 1.03 19.73 -0.53
C TYR A 68 0.46 18.44 -1.09
N THR A 69 -0.83 18.45 -1.45
CA THR A 69 -1.52 17.27 -1.97
C THR A 69 -0.99 16.88 -3.35
N GLU A 70 -0.70 17.86 -4.21
CA GLU A 70 -0.05 17.65 -5.51
C GLU A 70 1.32 16.99 -5.36
N LEU A 71 2.15 17.47 -4.42
CA LEU A 71 3.47 16.90 -4.15
C LEU A 71 3.39 15.43 -3.70
N ILE A 72 2.45 15.11 -2.80
CA ILE A 72 2.24 13.73 -2.35
C ILE A 72 1.76 12.85 -3.49
N HIS A 73 0.87 13.37 -4.35
CA HIS A 73 0.42 12.63 -5.52
C HIS A 73 1.55 12.37 -6.53
N GLU A 74 2.35 13.39 -6.86
CA GLU A 74 3.53 13.25 -7.72
C GLU A 74 4.48 12.19 -7.14
N PHE A 75 4.72 12.19 -5.83
CA PHE A 75 5.52 11.16 -5.18
C PHE A 75 4.89 9.77 -5.25
N GLU A 76 3.58 9.63 -5.03
CA GLU A 76 2.86 8.35 -5.13
C GLU A 76 3.07 7.70 -6.52
N VAL A 77 3.01 8.50 -7.58
CA VAL A 77 3.25 8.05 -8.95
C VAL A 77 4.68 7.49 -9.09
N LYS A 78 5.71 8.20 -8.62
CA LYS A 78 7.10 7.73 -8.69
C LYS A 78 7.36 6.53 -7.78
N LYS A 79 6.72 6.50 -6.61
CA LYS A 79 6.81 5.40 -5.65
C LYS A 79 6.29 4.09 -6.24
N ARG A 80 5.25 4.15 -7.09
CA ARG A 80 4.72 2.96 -7.79
C ARG A 80 5.55 2.55 -9.01
N SER A 81 6.24 3.48 -9.67
CA SER A 81 6.95 3.21 -10.92
C SER A 81 8.40 2.75 -10.74
N ILE A 82 9.02 2.97 -9.58
CA ILE A 82 10.42 2.59 -9.33
C ILE A 82 10.62 1.07 -9.33
N LYS A 83 11.68 0.60 -10.01
CA LYS A 83 12.07 -0.80 -10.12
C LYS A 83 13.48 -1.06 -9.57
N THR A 84 13.87 -2.33 -9.47
CA THR A 84 15.21 -2.73 -9.00
C THR A 84 16.33 -2.37 -9.97
N ASP A 85 16.01 -2.22 -11.25
CA ASP A 85 16.93 -1.97 -12.36
C ASP A 85 16.95 -0.53 -12.86
N THR A 86 16.05 0.34 -12.37
CA THR A 86 16.03 1.77 -12.71
C THR A 86 17.41 2.42 -12.55
N THR A 87 17.95 2.96 -13.64
CA THR A 87 19.26 3.64 -13.69
C THR A 87 19.14 5.14 -13.87
N THR A 88 18.00 5.62 -14.39
CA THR A 88 17.73 7.04 -14.65
C THR A 88 17.20 7.73 -13.41
N ASP A 89 17.65 8.97 -13.18
CA ASP A 89 17.17 9.79 -12.07
C ASP A 89 15.63 9.92 -12.03
N ILE A 90 15.10 9.90 -10.82
CA ILE A 90 13.67 10.04 -10.56
C ILE A 90 13.37 11.53 -10.51
N VAL A 91 12.65 11.99 -11.51
CA VAL A 91 12.24 13.39 -11.63
C VAL A 91 10.93 13.61 -10.86
N ILE A 92 10.97 14.49 -9.87
CA ILE A 92 9.82 14.92 -9.07
C ILE A 92 9.57 16.39 -9.35
N THR A 93 8.36 16.71 -9.81
CA THR A 93 7.94 18.10 -10.01
C THR A 93 7.54 18.72 -8.67
N MET A 94 8.12 19.88 -8.36
CA MET A 94 7.84 20.67 -7.17
C MET A 94 6.71 21.66 -7.48
N PRO A 95 5.64 21.66 -6.68
CA PRO A 95 4.55 22.62 -6.84
C PRO A 95 5.00 24.07 -6.60
N VAL A 96 4.30 25.03 -7.21
CA VAL A 96 4.70 26.45 -7.23
C VAL A 96 4.67 27.07 -5.84
N GLY A 97 3.69 26.73 -5.01
CA GLY A 97 3.59 27.15 -3.61
C GLY A 97 4.81 26.69 -2.80
N LEU A 98 5.24 25.44 -3.00
CA LEU A 98 6.47 24.93 -2.37
C LEU A 98 7.71 25.70 -2.84
N MET A 99 7.83 25.98 -4.14
CA MET A 99 8.95 26.75 -4.69
C MET A 99 9.04 28.16 -4.07
N ASN A 100 7.90 28.83 -3.87
CA ASN A 100 7.83 30.14 -3.23
C ASN A 100 8.28 30.09 -1.76
N ILE A 101 7.84 29.08 -1.01
CA ILE A 101 8.24 28.90 0.39
C ILE A 101 9.74 28.58 0.48
N ILE A 102 10.27 27.71 -0.38
CA ILE A 102 11.71 27.42 -0.45
C ILE A 102 12.50 28.69 -0.77
N LYS A 103 12.05 29.51 -1.73
CA LYS A 103 12.70 30.77 -2.06
C LYS A 103 12.75 31.72 -0.86
N LYS A 104 11.63 31.84 -0.13
CA LYS A 104 11.52 32.68 1.07
C LYS A 104 12.42 32.23 2.23
N HIS A 105 12.52 30.92 2.48
CA HIS A 105 13.24 30.39 3.66
C HIS A 105 14.68 29.97 3.39
N CYS A 106 14.98 29.53 2.16
CA CYS A 106 16.27 28.93 1.82
C CYS A 106 17.06 29.75 0.78
N GLY A 107 16.44 30.77 0.18
CA GLY A 107 17.04 31.55 -0.91
C GLY A 107 16.95 30.89 -2.29
N GLY A 108 16.20 29.78 -2.41
CA GLY A 108 16.02 29.03 -3.66
C GLY A 108 16.29 27.53 -3.50
N ILE A 109 15.84 26.74 -4.48
CA ILE A 109 15.93 25.27 -4.44
C ILE A 109 17.37 24.76 -4.50
N ASP A 110 18.19 25.33 -5.39
CA ASP A 110 19.61 25.00 -5.51
C ASP A 110 20.38 25.29 -4.21
N ALA A 111 20.09 26.43 -3.58
CA ALA A 111 20.72 26.82 -2.33
C ALA A 111 20.33 25.88 -1.19
N ALA A 112 19.08 25.43 -1.14
CA ALA A 112 18.62 24.45 -0.16
C ALA A 112 19.31 23.09 -0.33
N ILE A 113 19.37 22.58 -1.56
CA ILE A 113 20.00 21.29 -1.87
C ILE A 113 21.49 21.32 -1.57
N LYS A 114 22.21 22.37 -2.01
CA LYS A 114 23.66 22.52 -1.75
C LYS A 114 24.03 22.60 -0.27
N LYS A 115 23.14 23.14 0.57
CA LYS A 115 23.32 23.18 2.03
C LYS A 115 22.95 21.87 2.72
N SER A 116 22.21 20.99 2.05
CA SER A 116 21.76 19.73 2.60
C SER A 116 22.82 18.64 2.47
N GLN A 117 22.66 17.55 3.22
CA GLN A 117 23.47 16.33 3.11
C GLN A 117 23.27 15.54 1.79
N TYR A 118 22.49 16.07 0.84
CA TYR A 118 22.08 15.37 -0.38
C TYR A 118 22.55 16.05 -1.67
N SER A 119 23.52 16.98 -1.58
CA SER A 119 24.07 17.68 -2.75
C SER A 119 24.53 16.75 -3.88
N ASP A 120 25.01 15.56 -3.54
CA ASP A 120 25.58 14.60 -4.50
C ASP A 120 24.53 13.60 -5.01
N SER A 121 23.34 13.60 -4.42
CA SER A 121 22.25 12.65 -4.74
C SER A 121 21.01 13.31 -5.33
N ILE A 122 20.96 14.65 -5.34
CA ILE A 122 19.86 15.44 -5.87
C ILE A 122 20.43 16.53 -6.77
N SER A 123 19.90 16.63 -7.98
CA SER A 123 20.14 17.76 -8.88
C SER A 123 18.84 18.50 -9.17
N VAL A 124 18.95 19.74 -9.66
CA VAL A 124 17.81 20.54 -10.10
C VAL A 124 17.77 20.51 -11.62
N SER A 125 16.58 20.30 -12.18
CA SER A 125 16.36 20.32 -13.62
C SER A 125 15.27 21.34 -13.97
N GLY A 126 15.63 22.36 -14.74
CA GLY A 126 14.72 23.46 -15.05
C GLY A 126 14.34 24.26 -13.79
N GLN A 127 13.15 24.87 -13.77
CA GLN A 127 12.76 25.79 -12.70
C GLN A 127 12.11 25.12 -11.49
N GLN A 128 11.52 23.93 -11.65
CA GLN A 128 10.64 23.34 -10.64
C GLN A 128 10.80 21.82 -10.48
N LYS A 129 11.89 21.21 -10.95
CA LYS A 129 12.06 19.75 -10.83
C LYS A 129 13.32 19.43 -10.05
N ILE A 130 13.19 18.45 -9.15
CA ILE A 130 14.33 17.78 -8.53
C ILE A 130 14.52 16.41 -9.19
N CYS A 131 15.77 16.07 -9.45
CA CYS A 131 16.18 14.77 -9.96
C CYS A 131 16.88 14.03 -8.83
N VAL A 132 16.27 12.95 -8.36
CA VAL A 132 16.79 12.14 -7.25
C VAL A 132 17.46 10.90 -7.82
N ASN A 133 18.70 10.64 -7.42
CA ASN A 133 19.43 9.45 -7.82
C ASN A 133 18.62 8.16 -7.48
N PRO A 134 18.60 7.14 -8.36
CA PRO A 134 17.84 5.92 -8.13
C PRO A 134 18.17 5.18 -6.85
N GLN A 135 19.45 5.10 -6.49
CA GLN A 135 19.85 4.44 -5.25
C GLN A 135 19.30 5.20 -4.04
N LYS A 136 19.35 6.53 -4.08
CA LYS A 136 18.81 7.35 -3.00
C LYS A 136 17.30 7.27 -2.89
N PHE A 137 16.59 7.19 -4.01
CA PHE A 137 15.15 6.99 -4.02
C PHE A 137 14.77 5.61 -3.45
N ARG A 138 15.50 4.54 -3.83
CA ARG A 138 15.32 3.20 -3.24
C ARG A 138 15.60 3.16 -1.74
N ASP A 139 16.52 3.99 -1.24
CA ASP A 139 16.82 4.07 0.19
C ASP A 139 15.60 4.49 1.03
N LEU A 140 14.64 5.22 0.44
CA LEU A 140 13.37 5.57 1.10
C LEU A 140 12.55 4.33 1.50
N PHE A 141 12.72 3.21 0.78
CA PHE A 141 12.00 1.96 1.00
C PHE A 141 12.66 1.07 2.06
N LYS A 142 13.98 1.23 2.27
CA LYS A 142 14.77 0.35 3.15
C LYS A 142 14.22 0.26 4.59
N PRO A 143 13.85 1.36 5.28
CA PRO A 143 13.36 1.26 6.66
C PRO A 143 12.09 0.41 6.77
N THR A 144 11.15 0.61 5.84
CA THR A 144 9.88 -0.10 5.75
C THR A 144 10.09 -1.58 5.44
N ILE A 145 10.86 -1.88 4.40
CA ILE A 145 11.17 -3.25 3.98
C ILE A 145 11.91 -4.01 5.09
N ASN A 146 12.95 -3.40 5.69
CA ASN A 146 13.72 -4.06 6.74
C ASN A 146 12.85 -4.39 7.97
N SER A 147 11.95 -3.48 8.35
CA SER A 147 11.02 -3.72 9.45
C SER A 147 10.04 -4.86 9.15
N LEU A 148 9.51 -4.90 7.94
CA LEU A 148 8.66 -5.99 7.45
C LEU A 148 9.39 -7.34 7.51
N LEU A 149 10.60 -7.42 6.95
CA LEU A 149 11.38 -8.65 6.91
C LEU A 149 11.76 -9.13 8.31
N LYS A 150 12.14 -8.21 9.20
CA LYS A 150 12.46 -8.51 10.61
C LYS A 150 11.25 -9.12 11.32
N HIS A 151 10.06 -8.54 11.14
CA HIS A 151 8.83 -9.05 11.73
C HIS A 151 8.50 -10.46 11.23
N LEU A 152 8.59 -10.69 9.91
CA LEU A 152 8.34 -12.01 9.32
C LEU A 152 9.34 -13.06 9.80
N GLU A 153 10.61 -12.69 9.92
CA GLU A 153 11.64 -13.56 10.46
C GLU A 153 11.32 -13.97 11.91
N GLN A 154 10.88 -13.02 12.74
CA GLN A 154 10.43 -13.33 14.11
C GLN A 154 9.20 -14.23 14.12
N LEU A 155 8.22 -13.96 13.25
CA LEU A 155 6.99 -14.73 13.14
C LEU A 155 7.29 -16.20 12.77
N PHE A 156 8.20 -16.44 11.82
CA PHE A 156 8.55 -17.81 11.40
C PHE A 156 9.35 -18.61 12.44
N ARG A 157 9.86 -17.97 13.49
CA ARG A 157 10.46 -18.70 14.63
C ARG A 157 9.39 -19.33 15.53
N HIS A 158 8.14 -18.89 15.42
CA HIS A 158 7.06 -19.42 16.25
C HIS A 158 6.73 -20.88 15.84
N PRO A 159 6.72 -21.86 16.77
CA PRO A 159 6.61 -23.29 16.44
C PRO A 159 5.41 -23.64 15.55
N LYS A 160 4.25 -23.01 15.81
CA LYS A 160 2.99 -23.25 15.06
C LYS A 160 3.06 -22.90 13.56
N VAL A 161 4.04 -22.09 13.14
CA VAL A 161 4.14 -21.50 11.79
C VAL A 161 5.53 -21.70 11.17
N SER A 162 6.41 -22.44 11.84
CA SER A 162 7.79 -22.70 11.40
C SER A 162 7.86 -23.50 10.08
N ASP A 163 6.86 -24.33 9.82
CA ASP A 163 6.75 -25.23 8.66
C ASP A 163 5.96 -24.64 7.48
N ILE A 164 5.58 -23.35 7.53
CA ILE A 164 4.90 -22.70 6.40
C ILE A 164 5.82 -22.70 5.18
N GLN A 165 5.31 -23.18 4.06
CA GLN A 165 6.00 -23.16 2.78
C GLN A 165 5.58 -22.00 1.88
N HIS A 166 4.37 -21.47 2.07
CA HIS A 166 3.75 -20.49 1.17
C HIS A 166 3.49 -19.16 1.88
N ILE A 167 3.89 -18.06 1.24
CA ILE A 167 3.60 -16.69 1.67
C ILE A 167 2.70 -16.07 0.60
N ILE A 168 1.49 -15.67 0.96
CA ILE A 168 0.62 -14.90 0.08
C ILE A 168 0.71 -13.42 0.44
N MET A 169 1.16 -12.59 -0.50
CA MET A 169 1.26 -11.15 -0.32
C MET A 169 0.07 -10.45 -0.99
N VAL A 170 -0.74 -9.74 -0.21
CA VAL A 170 -1.91 -8.99 -0.70
C VAL A 170 -1.88 -7.51 -0.28
N GLY A 171 -2.63 -6.68 -0.98
CA GLY A 171 -2.65 -5.22 -0.89
C GLY A 171 -1.66 -4.56 -1.86
N GLY A 172 -1.89 -3.29 -2.20
CA GLY A 172 -1.16 -2.61 -3.28
C GLY A 172 0.36 -2.54 -3.07
N PHE A 173 0.82 -2.52 -1.81
CA PHE A 173 2.27 -2.55 -1.54
C PHE A 173 2.94 -3.88 -1.94
N SER A 174 2.17 -4.95 -2.09
CA SER A 174 2.66 -6.24 -2.58
C SER A 174 3.00 -6.22 -4.08
N GLU A 175 2.53 -5.22 -4.82
CA GLU A 175 2.83 -5.03 -6.24
C GLU A 175 4.19 -4.35 -6.45
N CYS A 176 4.79 -3.79 -5.39
CA CYS A 176 6.09 -3.13 -5.47
C CYS A 176 7.23 -4.13 -5.68
N GLU A 177 7.92 -4.03 -6.82
CA GLU A 177 9.02 -4.92 -7.20
C GLU A 177 10.15 -4.98 -6.16
N LEU A 178 10.50 -3.84 -5.54
CA LEU A 178 11.52 -3.78 -4.50
C LEU A 178 11.14 -4.67 -3.30
N VAL A 179 9.87 -4.66 -2.90
CA VAL A 179 9.35 -5.50 -1.80
C VAL A 179 9.36 -6.97 -2.20
N GLN A 180 8.88 -7.28 -3.40
CA GLN A 180 8.84 -8.66 -3.90
C GLN A 180 10.24 -9.27 -3.96
N ARG A 181 11.22 -8.52 -4.47
CA ARG A 181 12.61 -8.95 -4.54
C ARG A 181 13.19 -9.18 -3.15
N ALA A 182 13.02 -8.22 -2.25
CA ALA A 182 13.50 -8.33 -0.87
C ALA A 182 12.90 -9.53 -0.13
N MET A 183 11.61 -9.82 -0.36
CA MET A 183 10.94 -11.00 0.20
C MET A 183 11.51 -12.31 -0.37
N LYS A 184 11.70 -12.39 -1.69
CA LYS A 184 12.29 -13.56 -2.37
C LYS A 184 13.71 -13.83 -1.89
N ASP A 185 14.53 -12.78 -1.77
CA ASP A 185 15.92 -12.89 -1.33
C ASP A 185 16.01 -13.28 0.15
N LYS A 186 15.12 -12.75 1.01
CA LYS A 186 15.11 -13.08 2.44
C LYS A 186 14.58 -14.48 2.74
N PHE A 187 13.63 -14.98 1.95
CA PHE A 187 12.96 -16.26 2.17
C PHE A 187 13.02 -17.19 0.94
N PRO A 188 14.22 -17.57 0.45
CA PRO A 188 14.37 -18.31 -0.80
C PRO A 188 13.78 -19.72 -0.77
N LYS A 189 13.58 -20.28 0.44
CA LYS A 189 12.96 -21.60 0.64
C LYS A 189 11.42 -21.55 0.71
N LYS A 190 10.82 -20.36 0.70
CA LYS A 190 9.36 -20.18 0.76
C LYS A 190 8.84 -19.74 -0.60
N LYS A 191 7.74 -20.34 -1.04
CA LYS A 191 7.04 -19.95 -2.27
C LYS A 191 6.22 -18.68 -2.00
N ILE A 192 6.60 -17.59 -2.64
CA ILE A 192 5.86 -16.33 -2.58
C ILE A 192 4.81 -16.32 -3.69
N ILE A 193 3.56 -16.09 -3.31
CA ILE A 193 2.41 -15.99 -4.18
C ILE A 193 1.87 -14.57 -4.07
N ILE A 194 1.67 -13.94 -5.21
CA ILE A 194 1.11 -12.59 -5.29
C ILE A 194 -0.09 -12.74 -6.23
N PRO A 195 -1.32 -12.56 -5.74
CA PRO A 195 -2.49 -12.63 -6.61
C PRO A 195 -2.41 -11.58 -7.71
N GLU A 196 -3.02 -11.89 -8.84
CA GLU A 196 -3.36 -10.88 -9.83
C GLU A 196 -4.25 -9.82 -9.16
N GLU A 197 -3.95 -8.54 -9.42
CA GLU A 197 -4.59 -7.40 -8.75
C GLU A 197 -4.55 -7.47 -7.21
N ALA A 198 -3.35 -7.70 -6.66
CA ALA A 198 -3.12 -7.79 -5.22
C ALA A 198 -3.72 -6.61 -4.43
N GLY A 199 -3.78 -5.41 -5.01
CA GLY A 199 -4.42 -4.21 -4.46
C GLY A 199 -5.89 -4.37 -4.07
N ILE A 200 -6.65 -5.24 -4.74
CA ILE A 200 -8.08 -5.50 -4.50
C ILE A 200 -8.39 -6.95 -4.14
N ALA A 201 -7.39 -7.82 -4.02
CA ALA A 201 -7.57 -9.23 -3.67
C ALA A 201 -8.37 -9.44 -2.36
N VAL A 202 -8.21 -8.54 -1.39
CA VAL A 202 -8.97 -8.58 -0.13
C VAL A 202 -10.46 -8.28 -0.36
N LEU A 203 -10.77 -7.29 -1.20
CA LEU A 203 -12.16 -6.94 -1.57
C LEU A 203 -12.83 -8.09 -2.32
N LYS A 204 -12.17 -8.65 -3.34
CA LYS A 204 -12.67 -9.81 -4.08
C LYS A 204 -12.90 -11.00 -3.14
N GLY A 205 -11.96 -11.27 -2.25
CA GLY A 205 -12.10 -12.32 -1.23
C GLY A 205 -13.28 -12.10 -0.29
N ALA A 206 -13.53 -10.85 0.14
CA ALA A 206 -14.67 -10.51 1.00
C ALA A 206 -16.02 -10.68 0.28
N VAL A 207 -16.11 -10.36 -1.01
CA VAL A 207 -17.31 -10.62 -1.83
C VAL A 207 -17.57 -12.13 -1.94
N ILE A 208 -16.55 -12.93 -2.27
CA ILE A 208 -16.67 -14.39 -2.34
C ILE A 208 -17.11 -14.97 -0.99
N TYR A 209 -16.50 -14.51 0.10
CA TYR A 209 -16.86 -14.93 1.46
C TYR A 209 -18.31 -14.58 1.79
N GLY A 210 -18.78 -13.39 1.39
CA GLY A 210 -20.16 -12.92 1.55
C GLY A 210 -21.22 -13.82 0.90
N HIS A 211 -20.85 -14.57 -0.14
CA HIS A 211 -21.72 -15.54 -0.82
C HIS A 211 -21.71 -16.94 -0.21
N GLN A 212 -20.96 -17.19 0.88
CA GLN A 212 -20.89 -18.51 1.52
C GLN A 212 -21.78 -18.59 2.77
N PRO A 213 -23.09 -18.94 2.63
CA PRO A 213 -24.03 -18.96 3.75
C PRO A 213 -23.65 -19.95 4.86
N LYS A 214 -22.87 -20.99 4.55
CA LYS A 214 -22.38 -21.96 5.56
C LYS A 214 -21.31 -21.38 6.50
N LEU A 215 -20.61 -20.33 6.09
CA LEU A 215 -19.52 -19.71 6.89
C LEU A 215 -19.98 -18.44 7.61
N ILE A 216 -21.05 -17.81 7.13
CA ILE A 216 -21.65 -16.64 7.76
C ILE A 216 -22.70 -17.12 8.74
N ARG A 217 -22.38 -17.05 10.03
CA ARG A 217 -23.34 -17.32 11.12
C ARG A 217 -24.31 -16.15 11.22
N SER A 218 -25.21 -16.02 10.25
CA SER A 218 -26.34 -15.08 10.34
C SER A 218 -27.53 -15.83 10.92
N GLU A 219 -28.05 -15.35 12.05
CA GLU A 219 -29.41 -15.70 12.47
C GLU A 219 -30.36 -15.43 11.27
N ILE A 220 -31.15 -16.44 10.95
CA ILE A 220 -31.89 -16.55 9.68
C ILE A 220 -32.91 -15.42 9.60
N ILE A 221 -32.58 -14.39 8.83
CA ILE A 221 -33.56 -13.71 7.98
C ILE A 221 -33.27 -14.21 6.59
N GLU A 222 -34.24 -14.89 5.99
CA GLU A 222 -34.19 -15.37 4.60
C GLU A 222 -33.76 -14.21 3.69
N SER A 223 -32.50 -14.23 3.27
CA SER A 223 -31.83 -13.01 2.84
C SER A 223 -32.18 -12.67 1.38
N THR A 224 -32.94 -11.59 1.19
CA THR A 224 -33.27 -10.93 -0.08
C THR A 224 -32.11 -10.13 -0.69
N LYS A 225 -30.86 -10.38 -0.25
CA LYS A 225 -29.67 -9.70 -0.78
C LYS A 225 -29.55 -9.94 -2.28
N LEU A 226 -29.76 -8.89 -3.07
CA LEU A 226 -29.54 -8.87 -4.53
C LEU A 226 -28.04 -8.84 -4.84
N PHE A 227 -27.26 -8.11 -4.02
CA PHE A 227 -25.83 -7.93 -4.17
C PHE A 227 -25.08 -8.21 -2.87
N VAL A 228 -23.86 -8.72 -2.99
CA VAL A 228 -22.85 -8.73 -1.94
C VAL A 228 -21.84 -7.64 -2.26
N VAL A 229 -21.56 -6.78 -1.30
CA VAL A 229 -20.63 -5.66 -1.45
C VAL A 229 -19.57 -5.75 -0.37
N ALA A 230 -18.31 -5.62 -0.77
CA ALA A 230 -17.18 -5.41 0.13
C ALA A 230 -16.68 -3.97 -0.02
N ILE A 231 -16.37 -3.32 1.09
CA ILE A 231 -15.82 -1.96 1.13
C ILE A 231 -14.52 -2.00 1.94
N ASP A 232 -13.46 -1.41 1.40
CA ASP A 232 -12.13 -1.32 2.01
C ASP A 232 -11.79 0.15 2.17
N PHE A 233 -11.78 0.61 3.42
CA PHE A 233 -11.34 1.95 3.80
C PHE A 233 -9.84 1.95 4.03
N GLY A 234 -9.07 2.37 3.02
CA GLY A 234 -7.64 2.57 3.16
C GLY A 234 -7.32 3.93 3.78
N THR A 235 -6.04 4.12 4.11
CA THR A 235 -5.53 5.42 4.62
C THR A 235 -5.38 6.46 3.52
N THR A 236 -5.07 6.02 2.30
CA THR A 236 -4.81 6.89 1.14
C THR A 236 -5.86 6.69 0.06
N TYR A 237 -6.35 5.45 -0.10
CA TYR A 237 -7.32 5.10 -1.12
C TYR A 237 -8.34 4.10 -0.59
N SER A 238 -9.61 4.33 -0.89
CA SER A 238 -10.74 3.45 -0.56
C SER A 238 -11.24 2.76 -1.83
N GLY A 239 -11.69 1.53 -1.69
CA GLY A 239 -12.25 0.77 -2.81
C GLY A 239 -13.45 -0.05 -2.39
N TYR A 240 -14.20 -0.51 -3.38
CA TYR A 240 -15.28 -1.45 -3.17
C TYR A 240 -15.28 -2.50 -4.29
N ALA A 241 -15.83 -3.66 -3.97
CA ALA A 241 -16.13 -4.70 -4.93
C ALA A 241 -17.55 -5.22 -4.69
N PHE A 242 -18.23 -5.69 -5.73
CA PHE A 242 -19.56 -6.26 -5.57
C PHE A 242 -19.83 -7.37 -6.58
N SER A 243 -20.76 -8.26 -6.27
CA SER A 243 -21.34 -9.20 -7.23
C SER A 243 -22.81 -9.50 -6.91
N ALA A 244 -23.57 -9.83 -7.95
CA ALA A 244 -24.96 -10.22 -7.80
C ALA A 244 -25.07 -11.63 -7.20
N LYS A 245 -26.13 -11.90 -6.44
CA LYS A 245 -26.41 -13.25 -5.92
C LYS A 245 -26.63 -14.27 -7.03
N SER A 246 -27.13 -13.84 -8.19
CA SER A 246 -27.30 -14.66 -9.38
C SER A 246 -25.98 -15.04 -10.06
N SER A 247 -24.92 -14.24 -9.88
CA SER A 247 -23.60 -14.46 -10.49
C SER A 247 -22.48 -14.18 -9.49
N PRO A 248 -22.31 -15.04 -8.45
CA PRO A 248 -21.38 -14.78 -7.34
C PRO A 248 -19.90 -14.72 -7.76
N ASN A 249 -19.55 -15.32 -8.90
CA ASN A 249 -18.19 -15.33 -9.46
C ASN A 249 -17.89 -14.11 -10.35
N GLU A 250 -18.89 -13.31 -10.72
CA GLU A 250 -18.73 -12.10 -11.51
C GLU A 250 -18.53 -10.91 -10.56
N ILE A 251 -17.28 -10.68 -10.15
CA ILE A 251 -16.94 -9.64 -9.19
C ILE A 251 -16.51 -8.38 -9.93
N TYR A 252 -17.23 -7.31 -9.68
CA TYR A 252 -17.01 -6.00 -10.28
C TYR A 252 -16.28 -5.08 -9.31
N THR A 253 -15.35 -4.30 -9.85
CA THR A 253 -14.68 -3.17 -9.18
C THR A 253 -14.73 -1.95 -10.09
N CYS A 254 -14.75 -0.76 -9.49
CA CYS A 254 -14.70 0.49 -10.25
C CYS A 254 -13.25 0.92 -10.46
N GLU A 255 -12.88 1.21 -11.71
CA GLU A 255 -11.61 1.84 -12.05
C GLU A 255 -11.76 3.36 -12.04
N TRP A 256 -10.97 4.01 -11.20
CA TRP A 256 -10.89 5.45 -11.09
C TRP A 256 -9.69 5.94 -11.90
N GLN A 257 -9.93 6.87 -12.81
CA GLN A 257 -8.88 7.51 -13.59
C GLN A 257 -8.57 8.88 -13.00
N LYS A 258 -7.37 9.04 -12.43
CA LYS A 258 -6.81 10.37 -12.13
C LYS A 258 -5.49 10.51 -12.86
N SER A 259 -5.46 11.44 -13.82
CA SER A 259 -4.33 11.72 -14.72
C SER A 259 -3.76 10.46 -15.41
N THR A 260 -2.62 9.95 -14.95
CA THR A 260 -1.85 8.83 -15.54
C THR A 260 -1.98 7.53 -14.75
N LEU A 261 -2.69 7.54 -13.61
CA LEU A 261 -2.79 6.40 -12.72
C LEU A 261 -4.21 5.84 -12.74
N LEU A 262 -4.36 4.68 -13.37
CA LEU A 262 -5.56 3.86 -13.30
C LEU A 262 -5.54 3.10 -11.98
N SER A 263 -6.58 3.23 -11.17
CA SER A 263 -6.64 2.61 -9.84
C SER A 263 -8.04 2.11 -9.56
N ALA A 264 -8.18 0.86 -9.10
CA ALA A 264 -9.46 0.32 -8.62
C ALA A 264 -9.92 0.93 -7.27
N LYS A 265 -9.23 1.98 -6.81
CA LYS A 265 -9.50 2.70 -5.57
C LYS A 265 -9.47 4.21 -5.78
N ALA A 266 -10.44 4.90 -5.19
CA ALA A 266 -10.53 6.36 -5.17
C ALA A 266 -9.72 6.94 -4.00
N PRO A 267 -9.14 8.15 -4.13
CA PRO A 267 -8.47 8.82 -3.01
C PRO A 267 -9.40 8.95 -1.80
N THR A 268 -8.96 8.47 -0.63
CA THR A 268 -9.75 8.61 0.60
C THR A 268 -9.67 10.04 1.08
N SER A 269 -10.81 10.73 1.09
CA SER A 269 -10.92 12.09 1.64
C SER A 269 -11.97 12.11 2.75
N VAL A 270 -11.63 12.77 3.86
CA VAL A 270 -12.59 13.02 4.95
C VAL A 270 -13.00 14.49 4.85
N LEU A 271 -14.29 14.74 4.60
CA LEU A 271 -14.83 16.10 4.65
C LEU A 271 -15.04 16.46 6.13
N LEU A 272 -14.35 17.49 6.59
CA LEU A 272 -14.50 18.03 7.94
C LEU A 272 -15.23 19.36 7.87
N ASP A 273 -16.43 19.43 8.44
CA ASP A 273 -17.08 20.70 8.77
C ASP A 273 -16.59 21.23 10.13
N LYS A 274 -16.74 22.54 10.38
CA LYS A 274 -16.44 23.23 11.63
C LYS A 274 -17.09 22.58 12.86
N GLU A 275 -18.19 21.84 12.66
CA GLU A 275 -18.92 21.12 13.70
C GLU A 275 -18.56 19.62 13.83
N LYS A 276 -17.56 19.13 13.09
CA LYS A 276 -17.15 17.70 13.09
C LYS A 276 -18.27 16.73 12.69
N VAL A 277 -19.14 17.12 11.75
CA VAL A 277 -20.16 16.21 11.20
C VAL A 277 -19.52 15.31 10.14
N TYR A 278 -19.70 14.00 10.29
CA TYR A 278 -18.99 12.96 9.54
C TYR A 278 -19.72 12.60 8.24
N GLY A 279 -19.18 13.04 7.10
CA GLY A 279 -19.56 12.55 5.78
C GLY A 279 -18.36 11.88 5.08
N PHE A 280 -18.52 10.62 4.66
CA PHE A 280 -17.58 9.96 3.77
C PHE A 280 -18.00 10.25 2.32
N TRP A 281 -17.13 10.87 1.54
CA TRP A 281 -17.30 10.98 0.09
C TRP A 281 -16.30 10.01 -0.56
N ILE A 282 -16.81 9.11 -1.39
CA ILE A 282 -16.03 8.20 -2.26
C ILE A 282 -15.95 8.85 -3.63
#